data_AF-A0A924V1E6-F1
#
_entry.id   AF-A0A924V1E6-F1
#
_cell.length_a   1.000
_cell.length_b   1.000
_cell.length_c   1.000
_cell.angle_alpha   90.00
_cell.angle_beta   90.00
_cell.angle_gamma   90.00
#
_symmetry.space_group_name_H-M   'P 1'
#
loop_
_entity.id
_entity.type
_entity.pdbx_description
1 polymer ?
#
loop_
_entity_poly.entity_id
_entity_poly.type
_entity_poly.pdbx_seq_one_letter_code
_entity_poly.pdbx_strand_id
1 'polypeptide(L)'
;MAKGYNKAELFDKLYWLLESTDVKDRPCVFISHKKEDKGECRKIAAYLKEAEIDYYLDELDIDLQQAAAQGNPELITESIKKGIRESTHMLVVVSEKTYKSQWVPFEIGYGHSAILDKGLAEGIKENRIKLSVLTLKDISEKNLPDYLQVAFIIRGTKSLNDYISKITNRLEKSLISETKLFSNNVFNHPLDNVLNYKL
;
A
#
# COMPACT_ATOMS: atom_id res chain seq x y z
N MET A 1 -14.26 -1.00 -17.45
CA MET A 1 -12.89 -1.45 -17.11
C MET A 1 -12.89 -1.92 -15.67
N ALA A 2 -12.23 -3.06 -15.39
CA ALA A 2 -12.24 -3.69 -14.08
C ALA A 2 -11.43 -2.88 -13.06
N LYS A 3 -11.99 -2.69 -11.86
CA LYS A 3 -11.32 -2.11 -10.69
C LYS A 3 -10.17 -3.03 -10.22
N GLY A 4 -9.36 -2.56 -9.28
CA GLY A 4 -8.33 -3.39 -8.64
C GLY A 4 -8.91 -4.52 -7.79
N TYR A 5 -8.19 -5.64 -7.72
CA TYR A 5 -8.53 -6.83 -6.96
C TYR A 5 -7.81 -6.87 -5.60
N ASN A 6 -8.49 -7.32 -4.54
CA ASN A 6 -7.81 -7.66 -3.28
C ASN A 6 -7.24 -9.09 -3.34
N LYS A 7 -5.94 -9.24 -3.56
CA LYS A 7 -5.29 -10.56 -3.69
C LYS A 7 -5.21 -11.35 -2.37
N ALA A 8 -5.53 -10.73 -1.25
CA ALA A 8 -5.70 -11.42 0.03
C ALA A 8 -7.00 -12.24 0.09
N GLU A 9 -8.03 -11.85 -0.65
CA GLU A 9 -9.32 -12.54 -0.68
C GLU A 9 -9.34 -13.65 -1.74
N LEU A 10 -9.87 -14.83 -1.36
CA LEU A 10 -9.89 -16.00 -2.23
C LEU A 10 -10.66 -15.76 -3.54
N PHE A 11 -11.84 -15.14 -3.48
CA PHE A 11 -12.66 -14.90 -4.66
C PHE A 11 -12.04 -13.88 -5.59
N ASP A 12 -11.59 -12.73 -5.07
CA ASP A 12 -10.89 -11.71 -5.86
C ASP A 12 -9.63 -12.29 -6.52
N LYS A 13 -8.86 -13.11 -5.80
CA LYS A 13 -7.70 -13.81 -6.36
C LYS A 13 -8.07 -14.78 -7.47
N LEU A 14 -9.16 -15.54 -7.32
CA LEU A 14 -9.63 -16.46 -8.35
C LEU A 14 -10.10 -15.71 -9.61
N TYR A 15 -10.85 -14.62 -9.45
CA TYR A 15 -11.24 -13.77 -10.58
C TYR A 15 -10.02 -13.19 -11.30
N TRP A 16 -9.06 -12.64 -10.54
CA TRP A 16 -7.81 -12.11 -11.10
C TRP A 16 -7.02 -13.15 -11.90
N LEU A 17 -7.00 -14.42 -11.49
CA LEU A 17 -6.33 -15.49 -12.23
C LEU A 17 -6.96 -15.74 -13.61
N LEU A 18 -8.24 -15.44 -13.79
CA LEU A 18 -8.98 -15.58 -15.05
C LEU A 18 -8.87 -14.35 -15.95
N GLU A 19 -8.31 -13.25 -15.46
CA GLU A 19 -8.18 -12.00 -16.21
C GLU A 19 -7.09 -12.05 -17.30
N SER A 20 -7.15 -11.06 -18.21
CA SER A 20 -6.16 -10.87 -19.27
C SER A 20 -4.77 -10.53 -18.71
N THR A 21 -3.73 -10.71 -19.54
CA THR A 21 -2.36 -10.36 -19.18
C THR A 21 -2.21 -8.89 -18.78
N ASP A 22 -2.90 -7.97 -19.48
CA ASP A 22 -2.86 -6.54 -19.17
C ASP A 22 -3.32 -6.22 -17.74
N VAL A 23 -4.29 -6.97 -17.22
CA VAL A 23 -4.75 -6.83 -15.83
C VAL A 23 -3.74 -7.43 -14.86
N LYS A 24 -3.10 -8.55 -15.24
CA LYS A 24 -2.10 -9.23 -14.40
C LYS A 24 -0.79 -8.43 -14.26
N ASP A 25 -0.47 -7.60 -15.24
CA ASP A 25 0.69 -6.71 -15.25
C ASP A 25 0.46 -5.41 -14.46
N ARG A 26 -0.76 -5.17 -13.94
CA ARG A 26 -1.05 -4.02 -13.08
C ARG A 26 -0.20 -4.05 -11.80
N PRO A 27 0.14 -2.88 -11.24
CA PRO A 27 0.77 -2.83 -9.94
C PRO A 27 -0.14 -3.48 -8.87
N CYS A 28 0.50 -4.19 -7.94
CA CYS A 28 -0.15 -4.74 -6.75
C CYS A 28 0.53 -4.18 -5.50
N VAL A 29 -0.22 -3.53 -4.62
CA VAL A 29 0.29 -2.87 -3.42
C VAL A 29 -0.05 -3.67 -2.17
N PHE A 30 0.95 -4.17 -1.46
CA PHE A 30 0.80 -4.69 -0.10
C PHE A 30 0.61 -3.52 0.87
N ILE A 31 -0.54 -3.46 1.55
CA ILE A 31 -0.86 -2.38 2.50
C ILE A 31 -0.49 -2.83 3.92
N SER A 32 0.74 -2.54 4.29
CA SER A 32 1.29 -2.85 5.61
C SER A 32 0.76 -1.88 6.65
N HIS A 33 0.16 -2.39 7.71
CA HIS A 33 -0.45 -1.56 8.73
C HIS A 33 -0.56 -2.27 10.08
N LYS A 34 -0.78 -1.46 11.11
CA LYS A 34 -1.14 -1.94 12.44
C LYS A 34 -2.66 -1.86 12.62
N LYS A 35 -3.20 -2.69 13.53
CA LYS A 35 -4.64 -2.79 13.81
C LYS A 35 -5.29 -1.44 14.13
N GLU A 36 -4.53 -0.54 14.74
CA GLU A 36 -4.95 0.81 15.11
C GLU A 36 -5.26 1.71 13.91
N ASP A 37 -4.68 1.44 12.74
CA ASP A 37 -4.80 2.24 11.50
C ASP A 37 -5.69 1.55 10.44
N LYS A 38 -6.37 0.47 10.85
CA LYS A 38 -7.18 -0.40 9.98
C LYS A 38 -8.26 0.37 9.21
N GLY A 39 -8.97 1.27 9.90
CA GLY A 39 -10.06 2.04 9.29
C GLY A 39 -9.59 2.96 8.15
N GLU A 40 -8.42 3.56 8.33
CA GLU A 40 -7.75 4.44 7.38
C GLU A 40 -7.22 3.63 6.18
N CYS A 41 -6.63 2.46 6.44
CA CYS A 41 -6.14 1.54 5.42
C CYS A 41 -7.24 1.08 4.46
N ARG A 42 -8.47 0.83 4.94
CA ARG A 42 -9.61 0.51 4.06
C ARG A 42 -9.93 1.63 3.08
N LYS A 43 -9.88 2.88 3.54
CA LYS A 43 -10.16 4.04 2.69
C LYS A 43 -9.07 4.22 1.63
N ILE A 44 -7.80 4.00 2.02
CA ILE A 44 -6.66 4.02 1.10
C ILE A 44 -6.77 2.87 0.08
N ALA A 45 -7.10 1.65 0.52
CA ALA A 45 -7.30 0.49 -0.34
C ALA A 45 -8.44 0.70 -1.35
N ALA A 46 -9.57 1.26 -0.90
CA ALA A 46 -10.67 1.62 -1.78
C ALA A 46 -10.23 2.66 -2.84
N TYR A 47 -9.41 3.64 -2.44
CA TYR A 47 -8.87 4.64 -3.37
C TYR A 47 -7.96 4.01 -4.44
N LEU A 48 -7.06 3.09 -4.04
CA LEU A 48 -6.20 2.33 -4.96
C LEU A 48 -7.03 1.42 -5.90
N LYS A 49 -8.07 0.78 -5.36
CA LYS A 49 -9.00 -0.05 -6.12
C LYS A 49 -9.67 0.71 -7.27
N GLU A 50 -10.17 1.92 -7.00
CA GLU A 50 -10.76 2.77 -8.04
C GLU A 50 -9.72 3.21 -9.09
N ALA A 51 -8.46 3.37 -8.69
CA ALA A 51 -7.34 3.65 -9.56
C ALA A 51 -6.85 2.44 -10.39
N GLU A 52 -7.57 1.31 -10.36
CA GLU A 52 -7.22 0.05 -11.04
C GLU A 52 -5.88 -0.54 -10.58
N ILE A 53 -5.53 -0.31 -9.32
CA ILE A 53 -4.37 -0.91 -8.67
C ILE A 53 -4.86 -2.12 -7.86
N ASP A 54 -4.28 -3.28 -8.11
CA ASP A 54 -4.49 -4.44 -7.25
C ASP A 54 -3.86 -4.16 -5.88
N TYR A 55 -4.38 -4.79 -4.85
CA TYR A 55 -3.86 -4.58 -3.50
C TYR A 55 -3.93 -5.85 -2.70
N TYR A 56 -3.14 -5.89 -1.64
CA TYR A 56 -3.15 -6.95 -0.65
C TYR A 56 -3.43 -6.30 0.69
N LEU A 57 -4.69 -6.41 1.12
CA LEU A 57 -5.13 -5.96 2.44
C LEU A 57 -5.61 -7.19 3.21
N ASP A 58 -4.80 -7.58 4.18
CA ASP A 58 -4.86 -8.83 4.94
C ASP A 58 -6.03 -8.91 5.94
N GLU A 59 -6.87 -7.88 6.00
CA GLU A 59 -8.06 -7.87 6.85
C GLU A 59 -8.98 -9.06 6.64
N LEU A 60 -8.96 -9.60 5.43
CA LEU A 60 -9.81 -10.68 4.96
C LEU A 60 -9.00 -11.94 4.64
N ASP A 61 -7.70 -11.95 4.97
CA ASP A 61 -6.86 -13.14 4.87
C ASP A 61 -7.22 -14.09 6.02
N ILE A 62 -7.92 -15.18 5.67
CA ILE A 62 -8.36 -16.22 6.60
C ILE A 62 -7.17 -16.86 7.33
N ASP A 63 -6.04 -17.06 6.64
CA ASP A 63 -4.85 -17.68 7.22
C ASP A 63 -4.28 -16.77 8.31
N LEU A 64 -4.19 -15.47 8.04
CA LEU A 64 -3.72 -14.48 9.02
C LEU A 64 -4.68 -14.36 10.20
N GLN A 65 -5.99 -14.33 9.95
CA GLN A 65 -6.99 -14.25 11.03
C GLN A 65 -6.91 -15.46 11.95
N GLN A 66 -6.74 -16.67 11.41
CA GLN A 66 -6.56 -17.89 12.19
C GLN A 66 -5.25 -17.86 12.98
N ALA A 67 -4.15 -17.45 12.35
CA ALA A 67 -2.85 -17.32 13.01
C ALA A 67 -2.90 -16.34 14.20
N ALA A 68 -3.55 -15.20 14.01
CA ALA A 68 -3.76 -14.20 15.04
C ALA A 68 -4.65 -14.71 16.18
N ALA A 69 -5.73 -15.43 15.87
CA ALA A 69 -6.62 -16.03 16.86
C ALA A 69 -5.90 -17.11 17.71
N GLN A 70 -4.96 -17.84 17.11
CA GLN A 70 -4.13 -18.84 17.79
C GLN A 70 -2.94 -18.23 18.53
N GLY A 71 -2.68 -16.92 18.36
CA GLY A 71 -1.50 -16.26 18.92
C GLY A 71 -0.19 -16.83 18.39
N ASN A 72 -0.17 -17.32 17.15
CA ASN A 72 1.01 -17.95 16.55
C ASN A 72 1.84 -16.90 15.76
N PRO A 73 2.94 -16.39 16.34
CA PRO A 73 3.73 -15.32 15.72
C PRO A 73 4.44 -15.76 14.43
N GLU A 74 4.76 -17.05 14.29
CA GLU A 74 5.42 -17.60 13.10
C GLU A 74 4.47 -17.57 11.90
N LEU A 75 3.22 -18.01 12.11
CA LEU A 75 2.19 -17.97 11.05
C LEU A 75 1.82 -16.53 10.67
N ILE A 76 1.71 -15.62 11.64
CA ILE A 76 1.49 -14.18 11.36
C ILE A 76 2.61 -13.64 10.48
N THR A 77 3.86 -13.97 10.83
CA THR A 77 5.03 -13.54 10.07
C THR A 77 4.99 -14.11 8.65
N GLU A 78 4.68 -15.39 8.46
CA GLU A 78 4.61 -16.00 7.13
C GLU A 78 3.48 -15.43 6.27
N SER A 79 2.32 -15.10 6.84
CA SER A 79 1.24 -14.41 6.10
C SER A 79 1.68 -13.04 5.57
N ILE A 80 2.43 -12.27 6.36
CA ILE A 80 2.96 -10.97 5.92
C ILE A 80 3.98 -11.15 4.80
N LYS A 81 4.91 -12.11 4.97
CA LYS A 81 5.89 -12.41 3.92
C LYS A 81 5.20 -12.88 2.62
N LYS A 82 4.12 -13.64 2.73
CA LYS A 82 3.29 -14.07 1.58
C LYS A 82 2.67 -12.85 0.89
N GLY A 83 2.01 -11.96 1.62
CA GLY A 83 1.40 -10.75 1.04
C GLY A 83 2.42 -9.84 0.32
N ILE A 84 3.63 -9.71 0.90
CA ILE A 84 4.74 -8.98 0.28
C ILE A 84 5.21 -9.66 -1.00
N ARG A 85 5.39 -11.00 -1.01
CA ARG A 85 5.80 -11.75 -2.20
C ARG A 85 4.76 -11.72 -3.33
N GLU A 86 3.48 -11.65 -3.00
CA GLU A 86 2.37 -11.58 -3.96
C GLU A 86 2.12 -10.15 -4.49
N SER A 87 2.87 -9.16 -3.99
CA SER A 87 2.74 -7.76 -4.37
C SER A 87 3.99 -7.24 -5.07
N THR A 88 3.81 -6.22 -5.92
CA THR A 88 4.93 -5.57 -6.63
C THR A 88 5.46 -4.36 -5.88
N HIS A 89 4.63 -3.79 -5.00
CA HIS A 89 4.95 -2.66 -4.14
C HIS A 89 4.49 -2.94 -2.71
N MET A 90 5.11 -2.28 -1.75
CA MET A 90 4.73 -2.24 -0.35
C MET A 90 4.49 -0.81 0.07
N LEU A 91 3.36 -0.58 0.73
CA LEU A 91 2.93 0.70 1.28
C LEU A 91 2.74 0.54 2.78
N VAL A 92 3.64 1.11 3.57
CA VAL A 92 3.57 1.11 5.03
C VAL A 92 2.79 2.33 5.50
N VAL A 93 1.61 2.11 6.07
CA VAL A 93 0.76 3.17 6.60
C VAL A 93 1.14 3.44 8.05
N VAL A 94 1.44 4.71 8.36
CA VAL A 94 1.96 5.12 9.66
C VAL A 94 1.16 6.30 10.21
N SER A 95 0.77 6.19 11.47
CA SER A 95 0.08 7.23 12.25
C SER A 95 0.87 7.59 13.50
N GLU A 96 0.38 8.57 14.27
CA GLU A 96 0.92 8.88 15.60
C GLU A 96 0.90 7.70 16.56
N LYS A 97 -0.04 6.77 16.38
CA LYS A 97 -0.19 5.61 17.26
C LYS A 97 0.85 4.53 16.94
N THR A 98 1.33 4.48 15.70
CA THR A 98 2.02 3.30 15.17
C THR A 98 3.48 3.57 14.83
N TYR A 99 3.90 4.83 14.63
CA TYR A 99 5.29 5.17 14.30
C TYR A 99 6.34 4.86 15.39
N LYS A 100 5.91 4.59 16.63
CA LYS A 100 6.79 4.14 17.73
C LYS A 100 6.76 2.64 17.95
N SER A 101 5.92 1.91 17.23
CA SER A 101 5.82 0.46 17.32
C SER A 101 7.11 -0.18 16.80
N GLN A 102 7.60 -1.22 17.49
CA GLN A 102 8.71 -2.04 16.99
C GLN A 102 8.34 -2.83 15.72
N TRP A 103 7.05 -2.94 15.42
CA TRP A 103 6.54 -3.64 14.26
C TRP A 103 6.82 -2.92 12.94
N VAL A 104 6.74 -1.58 12.93
CA VAL A 104 6.94 -0.79 11.69
C VAL A 104 8.38 -0.91 11.18
N PRO A 105 9.44 -0.78 12.02
CA PRO A 105 10.81 -1.08 11.61
C PRO A 105 10.99 -2.50 11.08
N PHE A 106 10.34 -3.51 11.68
CA PHE A 106 10.41 -4.90 11.21
C PHE A 106 9.85 -5.04 9.79
N GLU A 107 8.65 -4.50 9.54
CA GLU A 107 8.00 -4.53 8.23
C GLU A 107 8.84 -3.82 7.16
N ILE A 108 9.39 -2.64 7.48
CA ILE A 108 10.25 -1.89 6.57
C ILE A 108 11.54 -2.65 6.28
N GLY A 109 12.19 -3.23 7.29
CA GLY A 109 13.39 -4.03 7.10
C GLY A 109 13.15 -5.25 6.22
N TYR A 110 12.05 -5.96 6.44
CA TYR A 110 11.68 -7.10 5.58
C TYR A 110 11.32 -6.66 4.17
N GLY A 111 10.53 -5.60 4.00
CA GLY A 111 10.20 -5.02 2.71
C GLY A 111 11.43 -4.58 1.93
N HIS A 112 12.41 -3.96 2.60
CA HIS A 112 13.69 -3.61 2.01
C HIS A 112 14.39 -4.85 1.44
N SER A 113 14.52 -5.91 2.24
CA SER A 113 15.21 -7.12 1.77
C SER A 113 14.44 -7.87 0.68
N ALA A 114 13.11 -7.95 0.79
CA ALA A 114 12.29 -8.73 -0.14
C ALA A 114 12.05 -8.02 -1.47
N ILE A 115 12.05 -6.69 -1.50
CA ILE A 115 11.66 -5.88 -2.67
C ILE A 115 12.85 -5.12 -3.25
N LEU A 116 13.63 -4.42 -2.42
CA LEU A 116 14.74 -3.59 -2.91
C LEU A 116 15.95 -4.43 -3.26
N ASP A 117 16.36 -5.37 -2.41
CA ASP A 117 17.56 -6.19 -2.67
C ASP A 117 17.37 -7.09 -3.91
N LYS A 118 16.14 -7.59 -4.14
CA LYS A 118 15.81 -8.32 -5.38
C LYS A 118 15.91 -7.42 -6.62
N GLY A 119 15.37 -6.20 -6.54
CA GLY A 119 15.48 -5.24 -7.64
C GLY A 119 16.92 -4.85 -7.95
N LEU A 120 17.76 -4.70 -6.93
CA LEU A 120 19.20 -4.46 -7.06
C LEU A 120 19.91 -5.63 -7.77
N ALA A 121 19.59 -6.88 -7.41
CA ALA A 121 20.12 -8.07 -8.06
C ALA A 121 19.69 -8.21 -9.54
N GLU A 122 18.52 -7.68 -9.90
CA GLU A 122 17.99 -7.62 -11.26
C GLU A 122 18.53 -6.40 -12.07
N GLY A 123 19.45 -5.61 -11.50
CA GLY A 123 20.03 -4.43 -12.15
C GLY A 123 19.10 -3.20 -12.19
N ILE A 124 18.00 -3.21 -11.44
CA ILE A 124 17.10 -2.08 -11.28
C ILE A 124 17.72 -1.13 -10.26
N LYS A 125 18.28 -0.02 -10.76
CA LYS A 125 19.23 0.91 -10.10
C LYS A 125 18.66 1.77 -8.95
N GLU A 126 17.96 1.13 -8.00
CA GLU A 126 17.13 1.71 -6.93
C GLU A 126 15.76 2.21 -7.40
N ASN A 127 14.76 1.32 -7.35
CA ASN A 127 13.36 1.75 -7.40
C ASN A 127 12.77 1.86 -5.99
N ARG A 128 13.19 2.88 -5.23
CA ARG A 128 12.68 3.16 -3.87
C ARG A 128 11.17 3.31 -3.81
N ILE A 129 10.49 3.60 -4.91
CA ILE A 129 9.01 3.69 -4.96
C ILE A 129 8.33 2.36 -4.61
N LYS A 130 9.01 1.22 -4.82
CA LYS A 130 8.44 -0.10 -4.50
C LYS A 130 8.32 -0.33 -3.00
N LEU A 131 9.05 0.40 -2.17
CA LEU A 131 8.87 0.45 -0.72
C LEU A 131 8.52 1.88 -0.32
N SER A 132 7.25 2.13 -0.03
CA SER A 132 6.75 3.45 0.30
C SER A 132 6.20 3.52 1.72
N VAL A 133 6.30 4.68 2.35
CA VAL A 133 5.69 4.99 3.65
C VAL A 133 4.66 6.09 3.45
N LEU A 134 3.39 5.79 3.74
CA LEU A 134 2.31 6.77 3.75
C LEU A 134 2.01 7.23 5.16
N THR A 135 2.24 8.51 5.40
CA THR A 135 1.89 9.15 6.68
C THR A 135 0.42 9.56 6.70
N LEU A 136 -0.28 9.18 7.77
CA LEU A 136 -1.62 9.67 8.05
C LEU A 136 -1.59 11.12 8.50
N LYS A 137 -2.75 11.77 8.44
CA LYS A 137 -2.91 13.21 8.67
C LYS A 137 -2.31 13.69 9.99
N ASP A 138 -2.37 12.87 11.04
CA ASP A 138 -1.91 13.18 12.40
C ASP A 138 -0.37 13.28 12.55
N ILE A 139 0.39 12.60 11.69
CA ILE A 139 1.86 12.60 11.69
C ILE A 139 2.46 13.25 10.43
N SER A 140 1.63 13.57 9.43
CA SER A 140 2.05 14.02 8.10
C SER A 140 2.93 15.27 8.03
N GLU A 141 2.98 16.09 9.07
CA GLU A 141 3.84 17.29 9.15
C GLU A 141 5.06 17.10 10.08
N LYS A 142 5.18 15.95 10.74
CA LYS A 142 6.29 15.69 11.67
C LYS A 142 7.56 15.25 10.97
N ASN A 143 8.68 15.51 11.64
CA ASN A 143 9.95 14.87 11.32
C ASN A 143 9.85 13.38 11.65
N LEU A 144 10.11 12.54 10.64
CA LEU A 144 10.01 11.10 10.77
C LEU A 144 11.34 10.52 11.26
N PRO A 145 11.34 9.44 12.06
CA PRO A 145 12.56 8.69 12.37
C PRO A 145 13.30 8.21 11.11
N ASP A 146 14.62 8.08 11.20
CA ASP A 146 15.49 7.72 10.06
C ASP A 146 15.09 6.41 9.38
N TYR A 147 14.65 5.42 10.16
CA TYR A 147 14.24 4.13 9.61
C TYR A 147 13.01 4.23 8.68
N LEU A 148 12.16 5.26 8.81
CA LEU A 148 11.07 5.51 7.86
C LEU A 148 11.59 6.17 6.57
N GLN A 149 12.61 7.01 6.70
CA GLN A 149 13.16 7.83 5.60
C GLN A 149 13.93 7.04 4.55
N VAL A 150 14.21 5.75 4.80
CA VAL A 150 14.83 4.85 3.82
C VAL A 150 13.87 4.51 2.66
N ALA A 151 12.56 4.61 2.89
CA ALA A 151 11.49 4.34 1.94
C ALA A 151 11.08 5.60 1.15
N PHE A 152 10.33 5.42 0.06
CA PHE A 152 9.70 6.53 -0.64
C PHE A 152 8.58 7.14 0.23
N ILE A 153 8.75 8.38 0.66
CA ILE A 153 7.82 9.02 1.60
C ILE A 153 6.64 9.65 0.84
N ILE A 154 5.44 9.31 1.29
CA ILE A 154 4.17 9.87 0.84
C ILE A 154 3.53 10.58 2.03
N ARG A 155 3.24 11.87 1.86
CA ARG A 155 2.58 12.71 2.85
C ARG A 155 1.36 13.32 2.20
N GLY A 156 0.16 12.94 2.61
CA GLY A 156 -1.04 13.57 2.08
C GLY A 156 -1.54 13.05 0.74
N THR A 157 -2.64 13.64 0.28
CA THR A 157 -3.38 13.19 -0.92
C THR A 157 -2.65 13.55 -2.21
N LYS A 158 -1.98 14.70 -2.26
CA LYS A 158 -1.31 15.15 -3.49
C LYS A 158 -0.12 14.24 -3.80
N SER A 159 0.71 13.95 -2.82
CA SER A 159 1.82 13.01 -3.02
C SER A 159 1.35 11.57 -3.23
N LEU A 160 0.20 11.17 -2.69
CA LEU A 160 -0.40 9.85 -3.00
C LEU A 160 -0.85 9.77 -4.46
N ASN A 161 -1.47 10.82 -5.02
CA ASN A 161 -1.82 10.86 -6.44
C ASN A 161 -0.58 10.79 -7.35
N ASP A 162 0.50 11.49 -6.98
CA ASP A 162 1.79 11.42 -7.68
C ASP A 162 2.38 10.01 -7.63
N TYR A 163 2.35 9.36 -6.45
CA TYR A 163 2.74 7.96 -6.29
C TYR A 163 1.94 7.04 -7.21
N ILE A 164 0.60 7.13 -7.20
CA ILE A 164 -0.29 6.32 -8.04
C ILE A 164 0.05 6.52 -9.53
N SER A 165 0.25 7.77 -9.95
CA SER A 165 0.62 8.11 -11.33
C SER A 165 1.94 7.45 -11.74
N LYS A 166 2.94 7.46 -10.86
CA LYS A 166 4.24 6.82 -11.10
C LYS A 166 4.15 5.30 -11.18
N ILE A 167 3.46 4.63 -10.25
CA ILE A 167 3.42 3.16 -10.21
C ILE A 167 2.52 2.57 -11.30
N THR A 168 1.54 3.34 -11.79
CA THR A 168 0.69 2.94 -12.92
C THR A 168 1.29 3.35 -14.26
N ASN A 169 2.32 4.20 -14.27
CA ASN A 169 2.86 4.85 -15.47
C ASN A 169 1.78 5.60 -16.26
N ARG A 170 0.89 6.30 -15.55
CA ARG A 170 -0.21 7.08 -16.13
C ARG A 170 -0.17 8.51 -15.64
N LEU A 171 -0.61 9.44 -16.48
CA LEU A 171 -0.70 10.84 -16.08
C LEU A 171 -1.86 11.03 -15.09
N GLU A 172 -1.62 11.74 -13.98
CA GLU A 172 -2.66 12.07 -13.00
C GLU A 172 -3.91 12.68 -13.65
N LYS A 173 -3.72 13.58 -14.62
CA LYS A 173 -4.82 14.21 -15.37
C LYS A 173 -5.68 13.19 -16.13
N SER A 174 -5.07 12.14 -16.69
CA SER A 174 -5.79 11.06 -17.37
C SER A 174 -6.60 10.27 -16.35
N LEU A 175 -5.99 9.88 -15.23
CA LEU A 175 -6.68 9.17 -14.14
C LEU A 175 -7.88 9.97 -13.60
N ILE A 176 -7.74 11.28 -13.42
CA ILE A 176 -8.83 12.15 -13.00
C ILE A 176 -9.93 12.23 -14.07
N SER A 177 -9.57 12.44 -15.34
CA SER A 177 -10.56 12.52 -16.43
C SER A 177 -11.35 11.23 -16.63
N GLU A 178 -10.74 10.10 -16.29
CA GLU A 178 -11.36 8.77 -16.34
C GLU A 178 -12.06 8.40 -15.04
N THR A 179 -12.19 9.34 -14.09
CA THR A 179 -12.83 9.15 -12.78
C THR A 179 -12.19 8.07 -11.91
N LYS A 180 -10.89 7.81 -12.11
CA LYS A 180 -10.08 6.83 -11.38
C LYS A 180 -9.40 7.43 -10.16
N LEU A 181 -9.17 8.74 -10.18
CA LEU A 181 -8.67 9.53 -9.06
C LEU A 181 -9.51 10.79 -8.90
N PHE A 182 -9.42 11.38 -7.72
CA PHE A 182 -9.92 12.71 -7.45
C PHE A 182 -8.75 13.69 -7.38
N SER A 183 -8.96 14.92 -7.84
CA SER A 183 -7.98 15.98 -7.58
C SER A 183 -7.89 16.21 -6.07
N ASN A 184 -6.68 16.40 -5.57
CA ASN A 184 -6.43 16.64 -4.15
C ASN A 184 -7.16 17.89 -3.60
N ASN A 185 -7.58 18.83 -4.45
CA ASN A 185 -8.27 20.06 -4.04
C ASN A 185 -9.80 19.99 -4.21
N VAL A 186 -10.36 18.84 -4.56
CA VAL A 186 -11.82 18.69 -4.72
C VAL A 186 -12.52 18.82 -3.37
N PHE A 187 -13.68 19.47 -3.33
CA PHE A 187 -14.48 19.55 -2.12
C PHE A 187 -15.01 18.17 -1.72
N ASN A 188 -14.91 17.82 -0.44
CA ASN A 188 -15.27 16.50 0.11
C ASN A 188 -14.47 15.34 -0.52
N HIS A 189 -13.14 15.45 -0.57
CA HIS A 189 -12.30 14.37 -1.06
C HIS A 189 -12.46 13.13 -0.15
N PRO A 190 -12.56 11.90 -0.70
CA PRO A 190 -12.80 10.69 0.09
C PRO A 190 -11.75 10.42 1.18
N LEU A 191 -10.56 10.96 1.01
CA LEU A 191 -9.43 10.84 1.95
C LEU A 191 -9.23 12.06 2.87
N ASP A 192 -10.08 13.09 2.86
CA ASP A 192 -9.89 14.31 3.68
C ASP A 192 -9.84 14.03 5.18
N ASN A 193 -10.53 12.99 5.62
CA ASN A 193 -10.54 12.54 7.02
C ASN A 193 -9.35 11.63 7.38
N VAL A 194 -8.51 11.27 6.41
CA VAL A 194 -7.40 10.32 6.55
C VAL A 194 -6.05 10.97 6.28
N LEU A 195 -5.99 11.82 5.26
CA LEU A 195 -4.77 12.42 4.73
C LEU A 195 -4.88 13.96 4.73
N ASN A 196 -3.72 14.61 4.77
CA ASN A 196 -3.62 16.05 4.54
C ASN A 196 -3.69 16.32 3.04
N TYR A 197 -4.69 17.03 2.56
CA TYR A 197 -4.89 17.24 1.12
C TYR A 197 -3.80 18.10 0.45
N LYS A 198 -3.08 18.92 1.22
CA LYS A 198 -2.08 19.87 0.70
C LYS A 198 -0.74 19.22 0.36
N LEU A 199 -0.40 18.17 1.12
CA LEU A 199 0.88 17.49 1.06
C LEU A 199 0.87 16.42 -0.05
#